data_AF-D2MPJ3-F1
#
_entry.id   AF-D2MPJ3-F1
#
_cell.length_a   1.000
_cell.length_b   1.000
_cell.length_c   1.000
_cell.angle_alpha   90.00
_cell.angle_beta   90.00
_cell.angle_gamma   90.00
#
_symmetry.space_group_name_H-M   'P 1'
#
loop_
_entity.id
_entity.type
_entity.pdbx_description
1 polymer ?
#
loop_
_entity_poly.entity_id
_entity_poly.type
_entity_poly.pdbx_seq_one_letter_code
_entity_poly.pdbx_strand_id
1 'polypeptide(L)'
;MGKLRGPKESNQINSNPAILGKRCKQWEDDVLLEFGSITSKNKYSFEALKREKKNNSKAIEEFMDLILTISQSNWKDLGSRGKRTKGGFELLDYGDLNSEIIDNYWKSTNKSFAKDRKIHVFRFGCTDKYRMIGYKSHNCNRVLHILGFDLDFSLYDHGKH
;
A
#
# COMPACT_ATOMS: atom_id res chain seq x y z
N MET A 1 8.17 39.85 -64.54
CA MET A 1 7.35 38.72 -64.06
C MET A 1 8.11 38.07 -62.91
N GLY A 2 7.87 38.33 -61.63
CA GLY A 2 6.62 38.29 -60.88
C GLY A 2 6.69 37.08 -59.93
N LYS A 3 7.52 37.14 -58.86
CA LYS A 3 7.69 36.05 -57.88
C LYS A 3 6.37 35.86 -57.10
N LEU A 4 5.77 34.68 -57.21
CA LEU A 4 4.59 34.28 -56.43
C LEU A 4 5.02 34.02 -54.97
N ARG A 5 4.53 34.85 -54.04
CA ARG A 5 4.54 34.54 -52.60
C ARG A 5 3.27 33.75 -52.30
N GLY A 6 3.41 32.45 -52.06
CA GLY A 6 2.33 31.65 -51.49
C GLY A 6 2.04 32.08 -50.05
N PRO A 7 0.77 32.03 -49.60
CA PRO A 7 0.42 32.37 -48.22
C PRO A 7 1.08 31.37 -47.26
N LYS A 8 1.72 31.88 -46.21
CA LYS A 8 2.19 31.06 -45.08
C LYS A 8 0.95 30.51 -44.37
N GLU A 9 0.72 29.21 -44.48
CA GLU A 9 -0.18 28.49 -43.58
C GLU A 9 0.37 28.61 -42.16
N SER A 10 -0.26 29.45 -41.35
CA SER A 10 -0.11 29.38 -39.91
C SER A 10 -0.85 28.15 -39.44
N ASN A 11 -0.14 27.03 -39.28
CA ASN A 11 -0.62 25.92 -38.48
C ASN A 11 -0.74 26.41 -37.02
N GLN A 12 -1.90 26.99 -36.68
CA GLN A 12 -2.34 27.02 -35.31
C GLN A 12 -2.62 25.55 -34.93
N ILE A 13 -1.59 24.89 -34.39
CA ILE A 13 -1.79 23.71 -33.58
C ILE A 13 -2.62 24.21 -32.40
N ASN A 14 -3.93 24.03 -32.51
CA ASN A 14 -4.82 24.16 -31.38
C ASN A 14 -4.43 23.00 -30.46
N SER A 15 -3.45 23.25 -29.58
CA SER A 15 -3.09 22.35 -28.51
C SER A 15 -4.31 22.28 -27.62
N ASN A 16 -5.24 21.39 -27.96
CA ASN A 16 -6.35 21.02 -27.11
C ASN A 16 -5.68 20.66 -25.78
N PRO A 17 -5.80 21.49 -24.74
CA PRO A 17 -5.17 21.16 -23.49
C PRO A 17 -5.82 19.84 -23.09
N ALA A 18 -4.95 18.90 -22.73
CA ALA A 18 -5.28 17.58 -22.25
C ALA A 18 -6.64 17.58 -21.56
N ILE A 19 -7.44 16.53 -21.80
CA ILE A 19 -8.53 16.16 -20.91
C ILE A 19 -7.91 16.16 -19.52
N LEU A 20 -8.07 17.27 -18.81
CA LEU A 20 -7.65 17.47 -17.45
C LEU A 20 -8.64 16.60 -16.71
N GLY A 21 -8.31 15.30 -16.65
CA GLY A 21 -9.07 14.32 -15.90
C GLY A 21 -9.37 15.00 -14.58
N LYS A 22 -10.66 15.08 -14.25
CA LYS A 22 -11.16 15.76 -13.05
C LYS A 22 -10.15 15.52 -11.93
N ARG A 23 -9.43 16.56 -11.49
CA ARG A 23 -8.53 16.43 -10.35
C ARG A 23 -9.41 15.91 -9.22
N CYS A 24 -9.22 14.66 -8.83
CA CYS A 24 -9.95 14.11 -7.69
C CYS A 24 -9.66 15.07 -6.53
N LYS A 25 -10.71 15.57 -5.87
CA LYS A 25 -10.58 16.38 -4.65
C LYS A 25 -10.05 15.57 -3.45
N GLN A 26 -9.48 14.41 -3.69
CA GLN A 26 -8.82 13.64 -2.67
C GLN A 26 -7.60 14.43 -2.22
N TRP A 27 -7.33 14.47 -0.91
CA TRP A 27 -6.20 15.22 -0.41
C TRP A 27 -4.94 14.71 -1.09
N GLU A 28 -4.11 15.63 -1.58
CA GLU A 28 -3.01 15.31 -2.49
C GLU A 28 -1.97 14.37 -1.84
N ASP A 29 -1.98 14.27 -0.51
CA ASP A 29 -1.02 13.52 0.30
C ASP A 29 -1.58 12.28 1.01
N ASP A 30 -2.88 11.98 0.86
CA ASP A 30 -3.49 10.81 1.52
C ASP A 30 -2.81 9.51 1.04
N VAL A 31 -2.67 8.57 1.98
CA VAL A 31 -2.23 7.21 1.67
C VAL A 31 -3.31 6.50 0.84
N LEU A 32 -2.88 5.93 -0.27
CA LEU A 32 -3.71 5.10 -1.14
C LEU A 32 -3.46 3.62 -0.83
N LEU A 33 -4.51 2.86 -0.54
CA LEU A 33 -4.40 1.45 -0.17
C LEU A 33 -4.66 0.56 -1.38
N GLU A 34 -3.72 -0.34 -1.68
CA GLU A 34 -3.86 -1.33 -2.74
C GLU A 34 -3.91 -2.74 -2.15
N PHE A 35 -5.02 -3.45 -2.41
CA PHE A 35 -5.27 -4.80 -1.89
C PHE A 35 -4.93 -5.92 -2.90
N GLY A 36 -4.66 -5.57 -4.16
CA GLY A 36 -4.39 -6.54 -5.24
C GLY A 36 -3.10 -7.35 -5.04
N SER A 37 -2.21 -6.87 -4.17
CA SER A 37 -0.93 -7.51 -3.85
C SER A 37 -1.00 -8.50 -2.68
N ILE A 38 -2.16 -8.69 -2.04
CA ILE A 38 -2.31 -9.58 -0.88
C ILE A 38 -1.99 -11.02 -1.30
N THR A 39 -1.12 -11.68 -0.54
CA THR A 39 -0.70 -13.07 -0.76
C THR A 39 -1.85 -14.06 -0.77
N SER A 40 -1.74 -15.10 -1.60
CA SER A 40 -2.66 -16.26 -1.56
C SER A 40 -2.21 -17.35 -0.59
N LYS A 41 -1.11 -17.14 0.16
CA LYS A 41 -0.63 -18.09 1.17
C LYS A 41 -1.66 -18.21 2.30
N ASN A 42 -2.16 -19.42 2.51
CA ASN A 42 -3.30 -19.71 3.38
C ASN A 42 -3.22 -19.08 4.78
N LYS A 43 -2.02 -18.98 5.36
CA LYS A 43 -1.83 -18.45 6.71
C LYS A 43 -1.84 -16.92 6.80
N TYR A 44 -1.47 -16.25 5.71
CA TYR A 44 -1.20 -14.81 5.68
C TYR A 44 -2.16 -14.04 4.76
N SER A 45 -3.11 -14.72 4.14
CA SER A 45 -4.05 -14.14 3.17
C SER A 45 -5.24 -13.44 3.83
N PHE A 46 -6.04 -12.75 3.02
CA PHE A 46 -7.31 -12.18 3.48
C PHE A 46 -8.32 -13.26 3.92
N GLU A 47 -8.29 -14.45 3.32
CA GLU A 47 -9.07 -15.60 3.76
C GLU A 47 -8.66 -16.07 5.16
N ALA A 48 -7.37 -15.99 5.50
CA ALA A 48 -6.89 -16.26 6.86
C ALA A 48 -7.56 -15.33 7.87
N LEU A 49 -7.56 -14.02 7.56
CA LEU A 49 -8.22 -13.01 8.39
C LEU A 49 -9.73 -13.26 8.49
N LYS A 50 -10.40 -13.65 7.40
CA LYS A 50 -11.82 -14.04 7.42
C LYS A 50 -12.07 -15.25 8.32
N ARG A 51 -11.19 -16.24 8.33
CA ARG A 51 -11.32 -17.39 9.23
C ARG A 51 -11.10 -17.01 10.68
N GLU A 52 -10.19 -16.08 10.96
CA GLU A 52 -9.95 -15.57 12.32
C GLU A 52 -11.20 -14.92 12.92
N LYS A 53 -12.13 -14.41 12.09
CA LYS A 53 -13.46 -13.97 12.54
C LYS A 53 -14.21 -15.03 13.37
N LYS A 54 -13.97 -16.33 13.12
CA LYS A 54 -14.59 -17.41 13.89
C LYS A 54 -14.06 -17.49 15.32
N ASN A 55 -12.79 -17.11 15.52
CA ASN A 55 -12.12 -17.12 16.83
C ASN A 55 -12.26 -15.78 17.55
N ASN A 56 -12.25 -14.68 16.79
CA ASN A 56 -12.46 -13.32 17.27
C ASN A 56 -13.41 -12.61 16.29
N SER A 57 -14.68 -12.49 16.68
CA SER A 57 -15.75 -11.90 15.86
C SER A 57 -15.44 -10.47 15.38
N LYS A 58 -14.56 -9.75 16.10
CA LYS A 58 -14.18 -8.36 15.81
C LYS A 58 -12.96 -8.22 14.90
N ALA A 59 -12.26 -9.29 14.54
CA ALA A 59 -10.99 -9.19 13.80
C ALA A 59 -11.09 -8.39 12.49
N ILE A 60 -12.20 -8.54 11.76
CA ILE A 60 -12.46 -7.78 10.53
C ILE A 60 -12.80 -6.31 10.84
N GLU A 61 -13.57 -6.05 11.88
CA GLU A 61 -13.91 -4.68 12.31
C GLU A 61 -12.65 -3.93 12.75
N GLU A 62 -11.80 -4.57 13.56
CA GLU A 62 -10.52 -4.04 14.02
C GLU A 62 -9.54 -3.78 12.86
N PHE A 63 -9.57 -4.63 11.83
CA PHE A 63 -8.83 -4.39 10.58
C PHE A 63 -9.39 -3.18 9.82
N MET A 64 -10.71 -3.08 9.67
CA MET A 64 -11.35 -1.95 8.98
C MET A 64 -11.07 -0.62 9.69
N ASP A 65 -11.04 -0.62 11.03
CA ASP A 65 -10.61 0.51 11.85
C ASP A 65 -9.19 1.00 11.50
N LEU A 66 -8.25 0.07 11.33
CA LEU A 66 -6.89 0.41 10.90
C LEU A 66 -6.90 1.00 9.48
N ILE A 67 -7.63 0.37 8.56
CA ILE A 67 -7.76 0.82 7.16
C ILE A 67 -8.30 2.24 7.08
N LEU A 68 -9.39 2.54 7.81
CA LEU A 68 -9.96 3.89 7.88
C LEU A 68 -8.92 4.88 8.40
N THR A 69 -8.22 4.54 9.48
CA THR A 69 -7.17 5.37 10.07
C THR A 69 -6.06 5.71 9.06
N ILE A 70 -5.57 4.71 8.32
CA ILE A 70 -4.50 4.91 7.33
C ILE A 70 -5.02 5.72 6.14
N SER A 71 -6.21 5.42 5.63
CA SER A 71 -6.79 6.09 4.46
C SER A 71 -7.11 7.58 4.68
N GLN A 72 -7.25 8.00 5.94
CA GLN A 72 -7.51 9.38 6.36
C GLN A 72 -6.24 10.08 6.84
N SER A 73 -5.06 9.50 6.61
CA SER A 73 -3.77 10.02 7.03
C SER A 73 -2.81 10.11 5.84
N ASN A 74 -1.71 10.85 6.05
CA ASN A 74 -0.56 10.86 5.15
C ASN A 74 0.66 10.18 5.80
N TRP A 75 1.72 9.93 5.02
CA TRP A 75 2.92 9.25 5.53
C TRP A 75 3.68 10.00 6.62
N LYS A 76 3.65 11.34 6.62
CA LYS A 76 4.31 12.16 7.64
C LYS A 76 3.63 11.95 9.00
N ASP A 77 2.31 11.96 9.01
CA ASP A 77 1.51 11.78 10.22
C ASP A 77 1.51 10.34 10.73
N LEU A 78 1.58 9.33 9.84
CA LEU A 78 1.73 7.94 10.25
C LEU A 78 3.14 7.67 10.79
N GLY A 79 4.18 8.24 10.15
CA GLY A 79 5.58 8.06 10.54
C GLY A 79 5.97 8.77 11.83
N SER A 80 5.18 9.74 12.30
CA SER A 80 5.38 10.39 13.61
C SER A 80 4.76 9.62 14.77
N ARG A 81 3.93 8.59 14.50
CA ARG A 81 3.28 7.77 15.52
C ARG A 81 4.20 6.67 16.01
N GLY A 82 4.13 6.36 17.30
CA GLY A 82 4.77 5.16 17.85
C GLY A 82 4.10 3.89 17.31
N LYS A 83 4.85 2.78 17.20
CA LYS A 83 4.36 1.52 16.62
C LYS A 83 3.15 0.88 17.31
N ARG A 84 2.87 1.23 18.57
CA ARG A 84 1.69 0.79 19.35
C ARG A 84 0.51 1.74 19.24
N THR A 85 0.68 2.90 18.61
CA THR A 85 -0.39 3.84 18.33
C THR A 85 -1.10 3.41 17.06
N LYS A 86 -2.44 3.46 17.01
CA LYS A 86 -3.21 3.07 15.81
C LYS A 86 -2.73 3.86 14.58
N GLY A 87 -2.36 3.14 13.52
CA GLY A 87 -1.76 3.71 12.30
C GLY A 87 -0.25 4.01 12.38
N GLY A 88 0.38 3.88 13.55
CA GLY A 88 1.83 3.79 13.64
C GLY A 88 2.33 2.44 13.15
N PHE A 89 3.59 2.38 12.75
CA PHE A 89 4.19 1.19 12.16
C PHE A 89 5.64 0.98 12.59
N GLU A 90 6.13 -0.24 12.41
CA GLU A 90 7.55 -0.56 12.41
C GLU A 90 8.04 -0.88 11.00
N LEU A 91 9.33 -0.67 10.74
CA LEU A 91 9.98 -1.00 9.47
C LEU A 91 10.85 -2.23 9.68
N LEU A 92 10.73 -3.19 8.77
CA LEU A 92 11.56 -4.39 8.72
C LEU A 92 12.16 -4.54 7.32
N ASP A 93 13.27 -5.27 7.21
CA ASP A 93 13.70 -5.74 5.90
C ASP A 93 12.85 -6.94 5.50
N TYR A 94 12.49 -7.01 4.23
CA TYR A 94 11.72 -8.15 3.72
C TYR A 94 12.42 -9.50 3.95
N GLY A 95 13.76 -9.49 3.94
CA GLY A 95 14.59 -10.65 4.25
C GLY A 95 14.44 -11.18 5.68
N ASP A 96 13.86 -10.40 6.60
CA ASP A 96 13.61 -10.80 7.99
C ASP A 96 12.34 -11.65 8.14
N LEU A 97 11.55 -11.81 7.07
CA LEU A 97 10.36 -12.64 7.09
C LEU A 97 10.72 -14.14 7.01
N ASN A 98 10.06 -14.94 7.84
CA ASN A 98 10.15 -16.40 7.85
C ASN A 98 9.42 -17.05 6.66
N SER A 99 8.66 -16.29 5.87
CA SER A 99 7.83 -16.80 4.78
C SER A 99 7.63 -15.79 3.66
N GLU A 100 7.58 -16.29 2.42
CA GLU A 100 7.34 -15.49 1.23
C GLU A 100 5.84 -15.12 1.11
N ILE A 101 5.54 -13.81 1.10
CA ILE A 101 4.18 -13.25 1.00
C ILE A 101 3.98 -12.31 -0.21
N ILE A 102 4.81 -12.43 -1.25
CA ILE A 102 4.84 -11.52 -2.41
C ILE A 102 4.42 -12.19 -3.72
N ASP A 103 3.83 -13.39 -3.64
CA ASP A 103 3.39 -14.19 -4.79
C ASP A 103 2.42 -13.44 -5.72
N ASN A 104 1.60 -12.54 -5.16
CA ASN A 104 0.69 -11.71 -5.95
C ASN A 104 1.26 -10.33 -6.32
N TYR A 105 2.27 -9.84 -5.60
CA TYR A 105 3.01 -8.63 -6.00
C TYR A 105 3.74 -8.82 -7.32
N TRP A 106 4.14 -10.06 -7.63
CA TRP A 106 4.83 -10.37 -8.88
C TRP A 106 4.00 -10.28 -10.13
N LYS A 107 2.74 -10.68 -10.02
CA LYS A 107 1.81 -10.68 -11.14
C LYS A 107 1.61 -9.28 -11.72
N SER A 108 1.86 -8.23 -10.95
CA SER A 108 1.72 -6.85 -11.38
C SER A 108 3.02 -6.19 -11.85
N THR A 109 4.21 -6.73 -11.54
CA THR A 109 5.47 -6.00 -11.74
C THR A 109 6.58 -6.73 -12.53
N ASN A 110 6.55 -8.06 -12.68
CA ASN A 110 7.61 -8.85 -13.34
C ASN A 110 9.05 -8.58 -12.84
N LYS A 111 9.21 -8.00 -11.64
CA LYS A 111 10.50 -7.63 -11.05
C LYS A 111 10.88 -8.60 -9.93
N SER A 112 12.05 -8.42 -9.30
CA SER A 112 12.43 -9.15 -8.07
C SER A 112 12.30 -8.23 -6.84
N PHE A 113 12.01 -8.79 -5.67
CA PHE A 113 11.78 -8.04 -4.42
C PHE A 113 13.05 -8.24 -3.66
N ALA A 114 13.86 -7.19 -3.66
CA ALA A 114 15.12 -7.25 -2.97
C ALA A 114 14.85 -7.44 -1.47
N LYS A 115 15.68 -8.28 -0.83
CA LYS A 115 15.52 -8.66 0.58
C LYS A 115 15.69 -7.47 1.54
N ASP A 116 16.44 -6.46 1.15
CA ASP A 116 16.67 -5.21 1.87
C ASP A 116 15.54 -4.17 1.68
N ARG A 117 14.46 -4.52 0.95
CA ARG A 117 13.31 -3.62 0.83
C ARG A 117 12.59 -3.50 2.15
N LYS A 118 12.36 -2.25 2.55
CA LYS A 118 11.61 -1.92 3.75
C LYS A 118 10.12 -2.22 3.58
N ILE A 119 9.61 -3.09 4.45
CA ILE A 119 8.18 -3.34 4.64
C ILE A 119 7.69 -2.58 5.88
N HIS A 120 6.43 -2.18 5.84
CA HIS A 120 5.73 -1.47 6.91
C HIS A 120 4.82 -2.44 7.63
N VAL A 121 4.94 -2.50 8.95
CA VAL A 121 4.17 -3.40 9.80
C VAL A 121 3.27 -2.60 10.71
N PHE A 122 1.97 -2.68 10.45
CA PHE A 122 0.94 -1.99 11.22
C PHE A 122 0.28 -2.97 12.19
N ARG A 123 0.24 -2.61 13.47
CA ARG A 123 -0.43 -3.43 14.50
C ARG A 123 -1.91 -3.10 14.53
N PHE A 124 -2.73 -4.13 14.74
CA PHE A 124 -4.17 -3.98 14.96
C PHE A 124 -4.74 -5.09 15.84
N GLY A 125 -6.02 -4.97 16.16
CA GLY A 125 -6.69 -5.84 17.11
C GLY A 125 -6.47 -5.40 18.56
N CYS A 126 -7.36 -5.83 19.45
CA CYS A 126 -7.19 -5.63 20.89
C CYS A 126 -5.78 -6.10 21.32
N THR A 127 -5.09 -5.26 22.10
CA THR A 127 -3.71 -5.49 22.57
C THR A 127 -2.68 -5.85 21.48
N ASP A 128 -2.77 -5.23 20.30
CA ASP A 128 -1.84 -5.46 19.17
C ASP A 128 -1.74 -6.95 18.76
N LYS A 129 -2.86 -7.67 18.77
CA LYS A 129 -2.90 -9.12 18.51
C LYS A 129 -2.48 -9.48 17.08
N TYR A 130 -2.66 -8.60 16.10
CA TYR A 130 -2.42 -8.89 14.69
C TYR A 130 -1.52 -7.85 14.01
N ARG A 131 -0.95 -8.21 12.86
CA ARG A 131 -0.19 -7.28 12.00
C ARG A 131 -0.69 -7.31 10.57
N MET A 132 -0.83 -6.12 9.98
CA MET A 132 -0.94 -5.95 8.54
C MET A 132 0.44 -5.58 8.00
N ILE A 133 0.89 -6.30 6.99
CA ILE A 133 2.16 -6.06 6.32
C ILE A 133 1.91 -5.37 4.99
N GLY A 134 2.64 -4.29 4.74
CA GLY A 134 2.56 -3.59 3.47
C GLY A 134 3.89 -3.06 2.98
N TYR A 135 3.94 -2.70 1.70
CA TYR A 135 5.08 -2.09 1.06
C TYR A 135 4.67 -0.73 0.48
N LYS A 136 5.37 0.32 0.90
CA LYS A 136 5.19 1.66 0.32
C LYS A 136 5.81 1.69 -1.06
N SER A 137 5.02 2.03 -2.08
CA SER A 137 5.47 2.01 -3.47
C SER A 137 6.61 3.00 -3.69
N HIS A 138 7.62 2.56 -4.45
CA HIS A 138 8.71 3.43 -4.87
C HIS A 138 8.28 4.39 -5.97
N ASN A 139 7.39 3.95 -6.87
CA ASN A 139 6.96 4.72 -8.04
C ASN A 139 5.84 5.72 -7.71
N CYS A 140 5.02 5.41 -6.70
CA CYS A 140 3.96 6.28 -6.21
C CYS A 140 4.02 6.33 -4.70
N ASN A 141 4.72 7.32 -4.15
CA ASN A 141 5.00 7.43 -2.72
C ASN A 141 3.74 7.48 -1.82
N ARG A 142 2.54 7.66 -2.38
CA ARG A 142 1.26 7.59 -1.68
C ARG A 142 0.72 6.18 -1.51
N VAL A 143 1.08 5.25 -2.39
CA VAL A 143 0.51 3.89 -2.42
C VAL A 143 1.17 2.99 -1.38
N LEU A 144 0.34 2.32 -0.59
CA LEU A 144 0.69 1.19 0.26
C LEU A 144 0.10 -0.08 -0.36
N HIS A 145 0.97 -0.95 -0.87
CA HIS A 145 0.60 -2.28 -1.30
C HIS A 145 0.46 -3.18 -0.08
N ILE A 146 -0.74 -3.66 0.22
CA ILE A 146 -0.96 -4.61 1.32
C ILE A 146 -0.53 -5.98 0.83
N LEU A 147 0.39 -6.62 1.56
CA LEU A 147 1.01 -7.89 1.18
C LEU A 147 0.40 -9.08 1.92
N GLY A 148 -0.03 -8.89 3.17
CA GLY A 148 -0.61 -9.97 3.97
C GLY A 148 -0.81 -9.61 5.43
N PHE A 149 -1.16 -10.61 6.22
CA PHE A 149 -1.51 -10.48 7.63
C PHE A 149 -0.74 -11.50 8.47
N ASP A 150 -0.13 -11.07 9.56
CA ASP A 150 0.40 -11.97 10.58
C ASP A 150 -0.59 -12.03 11.75
N LEU A 151 -1.30 -13.17 11.84
CA LEU A 151 -2.41 -13.36 12.80
C LEU A 151 -1.99 -14.15 14.05
N ASP A 152 -0.83 -14.80 14.00
CA ASP A 152 -0.33 -15.71 15.03
C ASP A 152 1.15 -15.51 15.36
N PHE A 153 1.71 -14.36 14.97
CA PHE A 153 3.07 -13.94 15.30
C PHE A 153 4.17 -14.83 14.70
N SER A 154 3.88 -15.50 13.58
CA SER A 154 4.81 -16.45 12.97
C SER A 154 5.59 -15.89 11.79
N LEU A 155 5.18 -14.75 11.26
CA LEU A 155 5.71 -14.25 9.98
C LEU A 155 7.15 -13.74 10.11
N TYR A 156 7.55 -13.26 11.29
CA TYR A 156 8.91 -12.80 11.60
C TYR A 156 9.13 -12.86 13.13
N ASP A 157 10.35 -12.56 13.59
CA ASP A 157 10.65 -12.47 15.03
C ASP A 157 10.09 -11.19 15.64
N HIS A 158 9.15 -11.32 16.59
CA HIS A 158 8.51 -10.20 17.29
C HIS A 158 9.32 -9.68 18.49
N GLY A 159 10.49 -10.26 18.74
CA GLY A 159 11.28 -10.07 19.94
C GLY A 159 10.82 -10.98 21.07
N LYS A 160 11.73 -11.32 22.00
CA LYS A 160 11.39 -12.10 23.20
C LYS A 160 10.48 -11.28 24.12
N HIS A 161 9.40 -11.90 24.57
CA HIS A 161 8.56 -11.42 25.66
C HIS A 161 9.26 -11.55 27.02
#